data_AF-A0A3L7NZJ4-F1
#
_entry.id   AF-A0A3L7NZJ4-F1
#
_cell.length_a   1.000
_cell.length_b   1.000
_cell.length_c   1.000
_cell.angle_alpha   90.00
_cell.angle_beta   90.00
_cell.angle_gamma   90.00
#
_symmetry.space_group_name_H-M   'P 1'
#
loop_
_entity.id
_entity.type
_entity.pdbx_description
1 polymer ?
#
loop_
_entity_poly.entity_id
_entity_poly.type
_entity_poly.pdbx_seq_one_letter_code
_entity_poly.pdbx_strand_id
1 'polypeptide(L)'
;MDHTAELETPRILAGWQGRGRRLLFAALLAAGFLVWEATAMPAVAALVVCFKFGFGDWSLGVWLARHDPDRKRGLVCLLFHLAFGMWKVAVSATLLVFLSLFAGVIMARAGQQPMLPGLGPILRGAVGAALAGYGLTLLTTYVAIVFGVWMRVRMWLGESQWLARSGRYWPPRQSGRNMAPLLSMTTLVLSLLLGVVLGLGILVSLNPLALALCLVLCIVLLPVFVAVFQAISRRAFARCVADCWPHRDGEVVHQELPETRQDPYPAHVPLDGEC
;
A
#
# COMPACT_ATOMS: atom_id res chain seq x y z
N MET A 1 9.97 -28.22 37.09
CA MET A 1 10.58 -27.69 35.84
C MET A 1 9.55 -27.85 34.75
N ASP A 2 8.66 -26.86 34.62
CA ASP A 2 7.66 -26.77 33.56
C ASP A 2 7.74 -25.34 33.03
N HIS A 3 8.37 -25.18 31.86
CA HIS A 3 8.55 -23.92 31.15
C HIS A 3 7.65 -23.88 29.91
N THR A 4 6.36 -24.14 30.10
CA THR A 4 5.31 -23.91 29.11
C THR A 4 4.36 -22.83 29.61
N ALA A 5 4.93 -21.66 29.92
CA ALA A 5 4.16 -20.44 29.96
C ALA A 5 3.84 -20.08 28.49
N GLU A 6 2.75 -20.66 27.99
CA GLU A 6 2.06 -20.16 26.81
C GLU A 6 1.93 -18.65 26.95
N LEU A 7 2.56 -17.94 26.02
CA LEU A 7 2.33 -16.53 25.77
C LEU A 7 0.85 -16.35 25.42
N GLU A 8 0.00 -16.22 26.45
CA GLU A 8 -1.36 -15.71 26.36
C GLU A 8 -1.25 -14.27 25.85
N THR A 9 -1.18 -14.17 24.53
CA THR A 9 -1.27 -12.95 23.76
C THR A 9 -2.54 -12.24 24.21
N PRO A 10 -2.50 -10.97 24.63
CA PRO A 10 -3.64 -10.31 25.26
C PRO A 10 -4.81 -10.16 24.27
N ARG A 11 -5.71 -11.14 24.27
CA ARG A 11 -6.94 -11.21 23.44
C ARG A 11 -7.93 -10.08 23.74
N ILE A 12 -7.73 -9.34 24.84
CA ILE A 12 -8.72 -8.41 25.37
C ILE A 12 -8.68 -7.04 24.66
N LEU A 13 -7.54 -6.63 24.09
CA LEU A 13 -7.46 -5.41 23.27
C LEU A 13 -7.92 -5.61 21.82
N ALA A 14 -8.01 -6.86 21.34
CA ALA A 14 -8.59 -7.19 20.04
C ALA A 14 -10.13 -7.00 19.99
N GLY A 15 -10.81 -7.07 21.13
CA GLY A 15 -12.29 -7.03 21.20
C GLY A 15 -12.91 -5.66 20.90
N TRP A 16 -12.27 -4.57 21.35
CA TRP A 16 -12.82 -3.21 21.21
C TRP A 16 -12.55 -2.57 19.85
N GLN A 17 -11.41 -2.87 19.21
CA GLN A 17 -11.19 -2.55 17.80
C GLN A 17 -12.12 -3.35 16.87
N GLY A 18 -12.61 -4.52 17.32
CA GLY A 18 -13.52 -5.36 16.56
C GLY A 18 -14.88 -4.71 16.29
N ARG A 19 -15.52 -4.10 17.29
CA ARG A 19 -16.93 -3.66 17.16
C ARG A 19 -17.09 -2.45 16.23
N GLY A 20 -16.26 -1.41 16.41
CA GLY A 20 -16.27 -0.24 15.52
C GLY A 20 -15.82 -0.55 14.09
N ARG A 21 -14.83 -1.43 13.93
CA ARG A 21 -14.39 -1.90 12.59
C ARG A 21 -15.45 -2.76 11.90
N ARG A 22 -16.19 -3.60 12.64
CA ARG A 22 -17.33 -4.37 12.12
C ARG A 22 -18.47 -3.44 11.71
N LEU A 23 -18.79 -2.41 12.50
CA LEU A 23 -19.81 -1.42 12.15
C LEU A 23 -19.42 -0.60 10.92
N LEU A 24 -18.16 -0.14 10.84
CA LEU A 24 -17.65 0.54 9.65
C LEU A 24 -17.68 -0.38 8.42
N PHE A 25 -17.35 -1.66 8.59
CA PHE A 25 -17.41 -2.65 7.52
C PHE A 25 -18.85 -2.91 7.07
N ALA A 26 -19.77 -3.10 8.01
CA ALA A 26 -21.19 -3.26 7.74
C ALA A 26 -21.77 -2.01 7.06
N ALA A 27 -21.38 -0.81 7.50
CA ALA A 27 -21.78 0.45 6.89
C ALA A 27 -21.23 0.62 5.48
N LEU A 28 -19.98 0.22 5.21
CA LEU A 28 -19.41 0.24 3.86
C LEU A 28 -20.05 -0.79 2.94
N LEU A 29 -20.37 -1.98 3.45
CA LEU A 29 -21.15 -2.97 2.70
C LEU A 29 -22.56 -2.49 2.43
N ALA A 30 -23.23 -1.91 3.42
CA ALA A 30 -24.56 -1.33 3.27
C ALA A 30 -24.54 -0.16 2.28
N ALA A 31 -23.54 0.71 2.34
CA ALA A 31 -23.36 1.79 1.37
C ALA A 31 -23.07 1.25 -0.03
N GLY A 32 -22.22 0.23 -0.17
CA GLY A 32 -21.96 -0.44 -1.45
C GLY A 32 -23.22 -1.10 -2.02
N PHE A 33 -24.02 -1.74 -1.17
CA PHE A 33 -25.31 -2.34 -1.51
C PHE A 33 -26.33 -1.27 -1.91
N LEU A 34 -26.46 -0.19 -1.14
CA LEU A 34 -27.35 0.94 -1.45
C LEU A 34 -26.96 1.65 -2.75
N VAL A 35 -25.66 1.82 -2.99
CA VAL A 35 -25.16 2.38 -4.26
C VAL A 35 -25.43 1.41 -5.41
N TRP A 36 -25.27 0.11 -5.20
CA TRP A 36 -25.60 -0.90 -6.20
C TRP A 36 -27.10 -0.90 -6.55
N GLU A 37 -27.97 -0.92 -5.54
CA GLU A 37 -29.43 -0.83 -5.71
C GLU A 37 -29.82 0.49 -6.37
N ALA A 38 -29.27 1.62 -5.92
CA ALA A 38 -29.62 2.94 -6.43
C ALA A 38 -29.11 3.22 -7.85
N THR A 39 -27.98 2.62 -8.25
CA THR A 39 -27.37 2.87 -9.57
C THR A 39 -27.66 1.77 -10.58
N ALA A 40 -28.02 0.56 -10.14
CA ALA A 40 -28.00 -0.65 -10.96
C ALA A 40 -26.66 -0.86 -11.71
N MET A 41 -25.56 -0.24 -11.24
CA MET A 41 -24.24 -0.29 -11.86
C MET A 41 -23.28 -1.15 -11.03
N PRO A 42 -23.10 -2.45 -11.35
CA PRO A 42 -22.21 -3.34 -10.62
C PRO A 42 -20.73 -2.90 -10.69
N ALA A 43 -20.37 -2.03 -11.63
CA ALA A 43 -19.08 -1.37 -11.69
C ALA A 43 -18.77 -0.54 -10.43
N VAL A 44 -19.77 0.14 -9.87
CA VAL A 44 -19.59 0.99 -8.69
C VAL A 44 -19.41 0.16 -7.43
N ALA A 45 -20.12 -0.96 -7.31
CA ALA A 45 -19.92 -1.92 -6.22
C ALA A 45 -18.48 -2.47 -6.20
N ALA A 46 -17.95 -2.86 -7.37
CA ALA A 46 -16.57 -3.30 -7.51
C ALA A 46 -15.57 -2.22 -7.07
N LEU A 47 -15.80 -0.95 -7.45
CA LEU A 47 -14.98 0.19 -7.03
C LEU A 47 -14.98 0.36 -5.50
N VAL A 48 -16.15 0.35 -4.86
CA VAL A 48 -16.28 0.51 -3.40
C VAL A 48 -15.56 -0.62 -2.66
N VAL A 49 -15.72 -1.87 -3.12
CA VAL A 49 -15.03 -3.03 -2.55
C VAL A 49 -13.51 -2.91 -2.68
N CYS A 50 -13.00 -2.47 -3.84
CA CYS A 50 -11.56 -2.27 -4.01
C CYS A 50 -11.04 -1.13 -3.13
N PHE A 51 -11.78 -0.01 -3.06
CA PHE A 51 -11.43 1.17 -2.24
C PHE A 51 -11.30 0.86 -0.75
N LYS A 52 -12.08 -0.10 -0.24
CA LYS A 52 -12.03 -0.58 1.15
C LYS A 52 -10.64 -1.06 1.57
N PHE A 53 -9.85 -1.61 0.65
CA PHE A 53 -8.50 -2.12 0.94
C PHE A 53 -7.48 -0.98 1.11
N GLY A 54 -7.62 0.14 0.38
CA GLY A 54 -6.71 1.28 0.48
C GLY A 54 -7.02 2.24 1.64
N PHE A 55 -8.27 2.29 2.10
CA PHE A 55 -8.71 3.26 3.11
C PHE A 55 -7.95 3.17 4.45
N GLY A 56 -7.54 1.97 4.85
CA GLY A 56 -6.76 1.75 6.06
C GLY A 56 -5.43 2.51 6.04
N ASP A 57 -4.71 2.42 4.92
CA ASP A 57 -3.41 3.07 4.74
C ASP A 57 -3.56 4.60 4.66
N TRP A 58 -4.59 5.12 3.99
CA TRP A 58 -4.82 6.57 3.92
C TRP A 58 -5.12 7.18 5.27
N SER A 59 -5.99 6.54 6.05
CA SER A 59 -6.27 7.00 7.40
C SER A 59 -5.04 6.93 8.31
N LEU A 60 -4.13 5.98 8.06
CA LEU A 60 -2.84 5.90 8.74
C LEU A 60 -1.92 7.05 8.30
N GLY A 61 -1.82 7.32 7.00
CA GLY A 61 -1.06 8.46 6.47
C GLY A 61 -1.54 9.80 7.03
N VAL A 62 -2.86 10.01 7.13
CA VAL A 62 -3.44 11.23 7.73
C VAL A 62 -3.13 11.30 9.22
N TRP A 63 -3.19 10.17 9.93
CA TRP A 63 -2.79 10.13 11.34
C TRP A 63 -1.31 10.51 11.51
N LEU A 64 -0.41 9.95 10.69
CA LEU A 64 1.01 10.27 10.68
C LEU A 64 1.25 11.76 10.39
N ALA A 65 0.60 12.33 9.37
CA ALA A 65 0.75 13.76 9.04
C ALA A 65 0.31 14.71 10.17
N ARG A 66 -0.59 14.26 11.04
CA ARG A 66 -1.08 15.06 12.18
C ARG A 66 -0.25 14.90 13.45
N HIS A 67 0.32 13.72 13.68
CA HIS A 67 1.05 13.41 14.91
C HIS A 67 2.57 13.57 14.76
N ASP A 68 3.09 13.64 13.54
CA ASP A 68 4.52 13.84 13.32
C ASP A 68 4.93 15.27 13.68
N PRO A 69 5.91 15.46 14.60
CA PRO A 69 6.40 16.80 14.96
C PRO A 69 7.08 17.52 13.79
N ASP A 70 7.61 16.78 12.80
CA ASP A 70 8.11 17.35 11.56
C ASP A 70 7.03 17.27 10.48
N ARG A 71 6.42 18.42 10.16
CA ARG A 71 5.38 18.54 9.12
C ARG A 71 5.83 18.05 7.74
N LYS A 72 7.11 18.22 7.40
CA LYS A 72 7.65 17.77 6.10
C LYS A 72 7.64 16.26 6.03
N ARG A 73 8.13 15.60 7.09
CA ARG A 73 8.10 14.14 7.20
C ARG A 73 6.68 13.60 7.22
N GLY A 74 5.78 14.21 7.98
CA GLY A 74 4.37 13.86 8.02
C GLY A 74 3.70 13.88 6.64
N LEU A 75 3.95 14.92 5.84
CA LEU A 75 3.43 15.04 4.47
C LEU A 75 3.96 13.95 3.53
N VAL A 76 5.28 13.71 3.56
CA VAL A 76 5.91 12.67 2.73
C VAL A 76 5.38 11.28 3.10
N CYS A 77 5.25 10.98 4.40
CA CYS A 77 4.66 9.74 4.89
C CYS A 77 3.19 9.58 4.45
N LEU A 78 2.40 10.67 4.48
CA LEU A 78 1.03 10.68 3.97
C LEU A 78 0.99 10.32 2.47
N LEU A 79 1.83 10.94 1.66
CA LEU A 79 1.88 10.67 0.21
C LEU A 79 2.27 9.21 -0.08
N PHE A 80 3.23 8.65 0.65
CA PHE A 80 3.60 7.23 0.51
C PHE A 80 2.48 6.28 0.92
N HIS A 81 1.75 6.59 1.99
CA HIS A 81 0.59 5.81 2.41
C HIS A 81 -0.59 5.93 1.44
N LEU A 82 -0.76 7.12 0.85
CA LEU A 82 -1.72 7.35 -0.22
C LEU A 82 -1.42 6.45 -1.41
N ALA A 83 -0.17 6.48 -1.88
CA ALA A 83 0.32 5.63 -2.95
C ALA A 83 0.16 4.14 -2.64
N PHE A 84 0.53 3.70 -1.43
CA PHE A 84 0.40 2.30 -1.02
C PHE A 84 -1.06 1.84 -0.96
N GLY A 85 -1.97 2.69 -0.47
CA GLY A 85 -3.39 2.40 -0.48
C GLY A 85 -3.93 2.27 -1.91
N MET A 86 -3.54 3.17 -2.83
CA MET A 86 -3.91 3.08 -4.25
C MET A 86 -3.35 1.82 -4.92
N TRP A 87 -2.14 1.40 -4.55
CA TRP A 87 -1.53 0.16 -5.04
C TRP A 87 -2.35 -1.06 -4.62
N LYS A 88 -2.81 -1.12 -3.36
CA LYS A 88 -3.71 -2.19 -2.90
C LYS A 88 -5.04 -2.20 -3.64
N VAL A 89 -5.64 -1.02 -3.86
CA VAL A 89 -6.88 -0.90 -4.66
C VAL A 89 -6.67 -1.48 -6.05
N ALA A 90 -5.56 -1.14 -6.72
CA ALA A 90 -5.24 -1.64 -8.04
C ALA A 90 -5.01 -3.17 -8.06
N VAL A 91 -4.27 -3.70 -7.09
CA VAL A 91 -4.05 -5.15 -6.95
C VAL A 91 -5.37 -5.90 -6.70
N SER A 92 -6.22 -5.39 -5.81
CA SER A 92 -7.54 -5.97 -5.55
C SER A 92 -8.45 -5.96 -6.78
N ALA A 93 -8.45 -4.85 -7.54
CA ALA A 93 -9.22 -4.74 -8.77
C ALA A 93 -8.71 -5.71 -9.86
N THR A 94 -7.39 -5.83 -10.03
CA THR A 94 -6.76 -6.80 -10.93
C THR A 94 -7.12 -8.23 -10.54
N LEU A 95 -7.05 -8.57 -9.24
CA LEU A 95 -7.45 -9.88 -8.75
C LEU A 95 -8.92 -10.17 -9.04
N LEU A 96 -9.82 -9.19 -8.87
CA LEU A 96 -11.24 -9.33 -9.20
C LEU A 96 -11.47 -9.62 -10.69
N VAL A 97 -10.73 -8.96 -11.58
CA VAL A 97 -10.76 -9.25 -13.03
C VAL A 97 -10.34 -10.69 -13.28
N PHE A 98 -9.20 -11.13 -12.74
CA PHE A 98 -8.70 -12.49 -12.93
C PHE A 98 -9.67 -13.55 -12.41
N LEU A 99 -10.22 -13.37 -11.21
CA LEU A 99 -11.20 -14.29 -10.63
C LEU A 99 -12.49 -14.35 -11.46
N SER A 100 -12.96 -13.21 -11.97
CA SER A 100 -14.16 -13.15 -12.81
C SER A 100 -13.96 -13.87 -14.15
N LEU A 101 -12.80 -13.68 -14.79
CA LEU A 101 -12.45 -14.38 -16.03
C LEU A 101 -12.29 -15.88 -15.80
N PHE A 102 -11.60 -16.27 -14.73
CA PHE A 102 -11.38 -17.67 -14.37
C PHE A 102 -12.71 -18.39 -14.10
N ALA A 103 -13.62 -17.77 -13.33
CA ALA A 103 -14.95 -18.30 -13.09
C ALA A 103 -15.74 -18.46 -14.41
N GLY A 104 -15.67 -17.47 -15.31
CA GLY A 104 -16.28 -17.55 -16.64
C GLY A 104 -15.77 -18.73 -17.47
N VAL A 105 -14.46 -19.00 -17.45
CA VAL A 105 -13.85 -20.15 -18.13
C VAL A 105 -14.34 -21.49 -17.54
N ILE A 106 -14.42 -21.59 -16.20
CA ILE A 106 -14.91 -22.80 -15.54
C ILE A 106 -16.38 -23.06 -15.92
N MET A 107 -17.24 -22.05 -15.85
CA MET A 107 -18.66 -22.19 -16.19
C MET A 107 -18.86 -22.59 -17.65
N ALA A 108 -18.10 -21.98 -18.57
CA ALA A 108 -18.14 -22.34 -19.98
C ALA A 108 -17.74 -23.81 -20.22
N ARG A 109 -16.75 -24.33 -19.49
CA ARG A 109 -16.35 -25.76 -19.57
C ARG A 109 -17.38 -26.71 -18.98
N ALA A 110 -18.20 -26.25 -18.02
CA ALA A 110 -19.24 -27.05 -17.40
C ALA A 110 -20.51 -27.20 -18.27
N GLY A 111 -20.51 -26.66 -19.50
CA GLY A 111 -21.68 -26.67 -20.38
C GLY A 111 -22.83 -25.78 -19.89
N GLN A 112 -22.63 -25.03 -18.81
CA GLN A 112 -23.55 -23.98 -18.42
C GLN A 112 -23.40 -22.86 -19.44
N GLN A 113 -24.51 -22.47 -20.07
CA GLN A 113 -24.50 -21.28 -20.91
C GLN A 113 -23.93 -20.15 -20.07
N PRO A 114 -22.90 -19.46 -20.57
CA PRO A 114 -22.28 -18.42 -19.81
C PRO A 114 -23.37 -17.41 -19.42
N MET A 115 -23.66 -17.27 -18.13
CA MET A 115 -24.45 -16.16 -17.57
C MET A 115 -23.70 -14.82 -17.71
N LEU A 116 -22.96 -14.64 -18.81
CA LEU A 116 -22.12 -13.51 -19.14
C LEU A 116 -22.82 -12.18 -19.43
N PRO A 117 -24.17 -12.05 -19.64
CA PRO A 117 -24.76 -10.72 -19.83
C PRO A 117 -24.45 -9.75 -18.67
N GLY A 118 -24.22 -10.28 -17.45
CA GLY A 118 -23.91 -9.48 -16.25
C GLY A 118 -22.42 -9.22 -15.99
N LEU A 119 -21.48 -9.96 -16.60
CA LEU A 119 -20.05 -9.85 -16.28
C LEU A 119 -19.37 -8.65 -16.95
N GLY A 120 -19.84 -8.24 -18.13
CA GLY A 120 -19.27 -7.12 -18.87
C GLY A 120 -19.19 -5.81 -18.06
N PRO A 121 -20.27 -5.37 -17.40
CA PRO A 121 -20.24 -4.22 -16.50
C PRO A 121 -19.27 -4.35 -15.32
N ILE A 122 -19.18 -5.52 -14.67
CA ILE A 122 -18.25 -5.77 -13.56
C ILE A 122 -16.80 -5.66 -14.04
N LEU A 123 -16.47 -6.32 -15.15
CA LEU A 123 -15.14 -6.29 -15.74
C LEU A 123 -14.73 -4.88 -16.13
N ARG A 124 -15.62 -4.10 -16.76
CA ARG A 124 -15.35 -2.68 -17.08
C ARG A 124 -15.08 -1.85 -15.84
N GLY A 125 -15.85 -2.03 -14.77
CA GLY A 125 -15.62 -1.36 -13.50
C GLY A 125 -14.29 -1.72 -12.85
N ALA A 126 -13.97 -3.02 -12.79
CA ALA A 126 -12.74 -3.52 -12.20
C ALA A 126 -11.49 -3.13 -13.02
N VAL A 127 -11.56 -3.18 -14.36
CA VAL A 127 -10.47 -2.70 -15.23
C VAL A 127 -10.28 -1.18 -15.05
N GLY A 128 -11.37 -0.40 -15.02
CA GLY A 128 -11.30 1.03 -14.75
C GLY A 128 -10.67 1.34 -13.38
N ALA A 129 -11.07 0.60 -12.34
CA ALA A 129 -10.48 0.70 -11.00
C ALA A 129 -8.99 0.36 -10.98
N ALA A 130 -8.58 -0.71 -11.70
CA ALA A 130 -7.18 -1.11 -11.80
C ALA A 130 -6.34 -0.05 -12.51
N LEU A 131 -6.80 0.46 -13.66
CA LEU A 131 -6.11 1.50 -14.41
C LEU A 131 -5.98 2.80 -13.62
N ALA A 132 -7.07 3.27 -13.00
CA ALA A 132 -7.05 4.45 -12.15
C ALA A 132 -6.15 4.26 -10.92
N GLY A 133 -6.25 3.10 -10.25
CA GLY A 133 -5.44 2.76 -9.10
C GLY A 133 -3.95 2.73 -9.42
N TYR A 134 -3.54 2.05 -10.51
CA TYR A 134 -2.15 2.04 -10.95
C TYR A 134 -1.67 3.42 -11.38
N GLY A 135 -2.45 4.17 -12.18
CA GLY A 135 -2.09 5.52 -12.61
C GLY A 135 -1.90 6.49 -11.44
N LEU A 136 -2.81 6.48 -10.47
CA LEU A 136 -2.69 7.29 -9.26
C LEU A 136 -1.53 6.83 -8.37
N THR A 137 -1.28 5.53 -8.26
CA THR A 137 -0.12 4.97 -7.54
C THR A 137 1.18 5.47 -8.17
N LEU A 138 1.28 5.46 -9.50
CA LEU A 138 2.44 5.96 -10.22
C LEU A 138 2.69 7.42 -9.86
N LEU A 139 1.70 8.27 -10.08
CA LEU A 139 1.79 9.70 -9.83
C LEU A 139 2.16 10.01 -8.38
N THR A 140 1.41 9.43 -7.43
CA THR A 140 1.63 9.69 -6.00
C THR A 140 2.96 9.16 -5.50
N THR A 141 3.43 8.00 -5.97
CA THR A 141 4.76 7.48 -5.63
C THR A 141 5.87 8.40 -6.13
N TYR A 142 5.80 8.88 -7.39
CA TYR A 142 6.80 9.82 -7.90
C TYR A 142 6.81 11.13 -7.13
N VAL A 143 5.63 11.71 -6.87
CA VAL A 143 5.52 12.93 -6.05
C VAL A 143 6.12 12.68 -4.67
N ALA A 144 5.79 11.56 -4.02
CA ALA A 144 6.31 11.23 -2.70
C ALA A 144 7.85 11.07 -2.69
N ILE A 145 8.42 10.41 -3.70
CA ILE A 145 9.88 10.26 -3.86
C ILE A 145 10.55 11.62 -4.07
N VAL A 146 10.03 12.44 -4.98
CA VAL A 146 10.59 13.78 -5.27
C VAL A 146 10.56 14.64 -4.03
N PHE A 147 9.43 14.68 -3.31
CA PHE A 147 9.30 15.43 -2.05
C PHE A 147 10.22 14.87 -0.96
N GLY A 148 10.32 13.54 -0.81
CA GLY A 148 11.20 12.90 0.16
C GLY A 148 12.68 13.25 -0.08
N VAL A 149 13.14 13.17 -1.34
CA VAL A 149 14.50 13.55 -1.72
C VAL A 149 14.75 15.05 -1.53
N TRP A 150 13.81 15.89 -1.96
CA TRP A 150 13.93 17.35 -1.86
C TRP A 150 13.95 17.84 -0.41
N MET A 151 13.09 17.28 0.45
CA MET A 151 13.03 17.63 1.87
C MET A 151 14.05 16.86 2.73
N ARG A 152 14.87 15.99 2.12
CA ARG A 152 15.85 15.13 2.79
C ARG A 152 15.24 14.25 3.89
N VAL A 153 14.01 13.77 3.67
CA VAL A 153 13.30 12.87 4.58
C VAL A 153 13.50 11.43 4.12
N ARG A 154 13.98 10.58 5.03
CA ARG A 154 14.01 9.13 4.81
C ARG A 154 12.65 8.54 5.12
N MET A 155 12.20 7.60 4.29
CA MET A 155 10.83 7.10 4.32
C MET A 155 10.78 5.66 4.81
N TRP A 156 9.81 5.42 5.67
CA TRP A 156 9.49 4.12 6.20
C TRP A 156 8.01 3.82 5.97
N LEU A 157 7.73 2.65 5.42
CA LEU A 157 6.38 2.13 5.22
C LEU A 157 6.34 0.71 5.81
N GLY A 158 5.69 0.53 6.95
CA GLY A 158 5.69 -0.77 7.64
C GLY A 158 4.63 -0.88 8.73
N GLU A 159 4.52 -2.08 9.31
CA GLU A 159 3.51 -2.39 10.32
C GLU A 159 3.66 -1.59 11.62
N SER A 160 4.88 -1.16 11.94
CA SER A 160 5.19 -0.39 13.15
C SER A 160 4.38 0.91 13.28
N GLN A 161 4.03 1.54 12.17
CA GLN A 161 3.18 2.74 12.15
C GLN A 161 1.73 2.41 12.52
N TRP A 162 1.23 1.25 12.08
CA TRP A 162 -0.12 0.79 12.41
C TRP A 162 -0.22 0.42 13.89
N LEU A 163 0.83 -0.21 14.44
CA LEU A 163 0.93 -0.50 15.87
C LEU A 163 1.03 0.78 16.71
N ALA A 164 1.82 1.76 16.28
CA ALA A 164 1.89 3.08 16.92
C ALA A 164 0.53 3.77 16.98
N ARG A 165 -0.22 3.76 15.87
CA ARG A 165 -1.58 4.30 15.81
C ARG A 165 -2.54 3.54 16.74
N SER A 166 -2.48 2.21 16.75
CA SER A 166 -3.37 1.37 17.56
C SER A 166 -3.06 1.49 19.06
N GLY A 167 -1.78 1.56 19.43
CA GLY A 167 -1.30 1.75 20.79
C GLY A 167 -1.25 3.21 21.25
N ARG A 168 -1.65 4.16 20.39
CA ARG A 168 -1.65 5.61 20.67
C ARG A 168 -0.32 6.14 21.21
N TYR A 169 0.79 5.63 20.70
CA TYR A 169 2.13 6.08 21.07
C TYR A 169 2.85 6.69 19.87
N TRP A 170 3.79 7.57 20.16
CA TRP A 170 4.66 8.21 19.19
C TRP A 170 6.07 8.36 19.81
N PRO A 171 7.15 8.14 19.04
CA PRO A 171 7.22 7.65 17.66
C PRO A 171 6.99 6.13 17.54
N PRO A 172 6.81 5.57 16.33
CA PRO A 172 6.89 4.13 16.10
C PRO A 172 8.24 3.59 16.59
N ARG A 173 8.25 2.49 17.36
CA ARG A 173 9.48 1.90 17.95
C ARG A 173 9.87 0.54 17.38
N GLN A 174 8.89 -0.24 16.93
CA GLN A 174 9.15 -1.62 16.51
C GLN A 174 9.79 -1.66 15.12
N SER A 175 10.82 -2.48 14.96
CA SER A 175 11.39 -2.79 13.65
C SER A 175 10.42 -3.67 12.85
N GLY A 176 10.59 -3.68 11.54
CA GLY A 176 9.78 -4.46 10.61
C GLY A 176 10.33 -4.31 9.20
N ARG A 177 9.71 -4.97 8.23
CA ARG A 177 10.16 -4.83 6.82
C ARG A 177 9.67 -3.50 6.25
N ASN A 178 10.59 -2.67 5.74
CA ASN A 178 10.22 -1.48 4.97
C ASN A 178 9.67 -1.90 3.59
N MET A 179 8.40 -1.58 3.33
CA MET A 179 7.70 -1.86 2.08
C MET A 179 7.85 -0.72 1.05
N ALA A 180 8.40 0.44 1.42
CA ALA A 180 8.56 1.57 0.50
C ALA A 180 9.44 1.24 -0.73
N PRO A 181 10.56 0.48 -0.60
CA PRO A 181 11.33 0.03 -1.77
C PRO A 181 10.52 -0.87 -2.71
N LEU A 182 9.70 -1.77 -2.17
CA LEU A 182 8.85 -2.67 -2.97
C LEU A 182 7.80 -1.88 -3.77
N LEU A 183 7.11 -0.94 -3.14
CA LEU A 183 6.16 -0.06 -3.81
C LEU A 183 6.82 0.76 -4.92
N SER A 184 8.02 1.27 -4.64
CA SER A 184 8.76 2.09 -5.61
C SER A 184 9.29 1.25 -6.77
N MET A 185 9.73 0.02 -6.51
CA MET A 185 10.15 -0.93 -7.55
C MET A 185 8.97 -1.34 -8.44
N THR A 186 7.80 -1.65 -7.86
CA THR A 186 6.61 -2.00 -8.66
C THR A 186 6.14 -0.82 -9.51
N THR A 187 6.12 0.39 -8.94
CA THR A 187 5.87 1.64 -9.68
C THR A 187 6.84 1.81 -10.84
N LEU A 188 8.12 1.58 -10.59
CA LEU A 188 9.17 1.68 -11.57
C LEU A 188 8.97 0.70 -12.75
N VAL A 189 8.65 -0.56 -12.45
CA VAL A 189 8.37 -1.59 -13.45
C VAL A 189 7.11 -1.24 -14.26
N LEU A 190 6.05 -0.77 -13.59
CA LEU A 190 4.81 -0.37 -14.24
C LEU A 190 5.00 0.84 -15.18
N SER A 191 5.80 1.83 -14.79
CA SER A 191 6.16 2.96 -15.66
C SER A 191 6.93 2.51 -16.89
N LEU A 192 7.91 1.61 -16.72
CA LEU A 192 8.67 1.06 -17.83
C LEU A 192 7.76 0.29 -18.79
N LEU A 193 6.89 -0.58 -18.26
CA LEU A 193 5.93 -1.33 -19.06
C LEU A 193 4.98 -0.40 -19.83
N LEU A 194 4.45 0.63 -19.17
CA LEU A 194 3.59 1.63 -19.82
C LEU A 194 4.33 2.34 -20.95
N GLY A 195 5.57 2.77 -20.72
CA GLY A 195 6.43 3.38 -21.73
C GLY A 195 6.68 2.46 -22.93
N VAL A 196 6.95 1.18 -22.68
CA VAL A 196 7.14 0.17 -23.74
C VAL A 196 5.85 -0.03 -24.54
N VAL A 197 4.69 -0.18 -23.90
CA VAL A 197 3.41 -0.36 -24.60
C VAL A 197 3.06 0.85 -25.46
N LEU A 198 3.19 2.06 -24.91
CA LEU A 198 2.94 3.30 -25.66
C LEU A 198 3.95 3.47 -26.80
N GLY A 199 5.23 3.21 -26.55
CA GLY A 199 6.28 3.25 -27.55
C GLY A 199 6.02 2.27 -28.69
N LEU A 200 5.76 1.00 -28.38
CA LEU A 200 5.44 -0.02 -29.38
C LEU A 200 4.21 0.35 -30.22
N GLY A 201 3.15 0.87 -29.60
CA GLY A 201 1.95 1.32 -30.32
C GLY A 201 2.26 2.40 -31.35
N ILE A 202 3.09 3.39 -30.99
CA ILE A 202 3.55 4.44 -31.91
C ILE A 202 4.47 3.85 -32.99
N LEU A 203 5.42 2.99 -32.62
CA LEU A 203 6.43 2.47 -33.54
C LEU A 203 5.86 1.51 -34.59
N VAL A 204 4.92 0.64 -34.18
CA VAL A 204 4.18 -0.25 -35.09
C VAL A 204 3.43 0.56 -36.15
N SER A 205 2.96 1.75 -35.81
CA SER A 205 2.30 2.65 -36.77
C SER A 205 3.27 3.31 -37.76
N LEU A 206 4.58 3.33 -37.48
CA LEU A 206 5.57 4.07 -38.25
C LEU A 206 6.48 3.18 -39.12
N ASN A 207 7.12 2.14 -38.56
CA ASN A 207 8.04 1.25 -39.30
C ASN A 207 8.51 0.03 -38.44
N PRO A 208 8.62 -1.20 -38.97
CA PRO A 208 9.22 -2.34 -38.25
C PRO A 208 10.68 -2.13 -37.81
N LEU A 209 11.49 -1.33 -38.52
CA LEU A 209 12.85 -0.98 -38.08
C LEU A 209 12.84 -0.20 -36.76
N ALA A 210 11.76 0.54 -36.49
CA ALA A 210 11.61 1.31 -35.27
C ALA A 210 11.43 0.41 -34.03
N LEU A 211 10.92 -0.82 -34.22
CA LEU A 211 10.81 -1.83 -33.16
C LEU A 211 12.19 -2.32 -32.70
N ALA A 212 13.11 -2.58 -33.63
CA ALA A 212 14.48 -2.99 -33.29
C ALA A 212 15.21 -1.90 -32.50
N LEU A 213 15.09 -0.63 -32.91
CA LEU A 213 15.69 0.51 -32.21
C LEU A 213 15.12 0.69 -30.80
N CYS A 214 13.83 0.47 -30.61
CA CYS A 214 13.19 0.54 -29.30
C CYS A 214 13.65 -0.58 -28.36
N LEU A 215 13.82 -1.80 -28.85
CA LEU A 215 14.34 -2.90 -28.04
C LEU A 215 15.77 -2.60 -27.58
N VAL A 216 16.63 -2.11 -28.47
CA VAL A 216 18.00 -1.68 -28.12
C VAL A 216 17.96 -0.56 -27.08
N LEU A 217 17.10 0.44 -27.26
CA LEU A 217 16.94 1.53 -26.30
C LEU A 217 16.47 1.02 -24.93
N CYS A 218 15.53 0.07 -24.87
CA CYS A 218 15.08 -0.53 -23.62
C CYS A 218 16.21 -1.28 -22.90
N ILE A 219 17.01 -2.05 -23.63
CA ILE A 219 18.16 -2.79 -23.09
C ILE A 219 19.19 -1.83 -22.49
N VAL A 220 19.43 -0.70 -23.15
CA VAL A 220 20.40 0.32 -22.69
C VAL A 220 19.86 1.16 -21.53
N LEU A 221 18.59 1.53 -21.53
CA LEU A 221 17.98 2.36 -20.49
C LEU A 221 17.74 1.59 -19.19
N LEU A 222 17.48 0.27 -19.25
CA LEU A 222 17.22 -0.56 -18.07
C LEU A 222 18.34 -0.49 -17.00
N PRO A 223 19.63 -0.69 -17.29
CA PRO A 223 20.69 -0.61 -16.27
C PRO A 223 20.85 0.79 -15.70
N VAL A 224 20.71 1.84 -16.52
CA VAL A 224 20.74 3.24 -16.08
C VAL A 224 19.62 3.48 -15.08
N PHE A 225 18.43 2.98 -15.39
CA PHE A 225 17.26 3.12 -14.56
C PHE A 225 17.38 2.36 -13.23
N VAL A 226 17.94 1.14 -13.24
CA VAL A 226 18.24 0.37 -12.02
C VAL A 226 19.27 1.11 -11.17
N ALA A 227 20.33 1.68 -11.77
CA ALA A 227 21.34 2.44 -11.05
C ALA A 227 20.77 3.71 -10.40
N VAL A 228 19.95 4.47 -11.14
CA VAL A 228 19.23 5.64 -10.62
C VAL A 228 18.30 5.25 -9.48
N PHE A 229 17.55 4.16 -9.63
CA PHE A 229 16.68 3.66 -8.58
C PHE A 229 17.45 3.26 -7.32
N GLN A 230 18.60 2.57 -7.46
CA GLN A 230 19.45 2.24 -6.32
C GLN A 230 20.04 3.49 -5.65
N ALA A 231 20.39 4.52 -6.41
CA ALA A 231 20.87 5.78 -5.86
C ALA A 231 19.77 6.52 -5.09
N ILE A 232 18.55 6.56 -5.64
CA ILE A 232 17.37 7.13 -4.98
C ILE A 232 17.05 6.31 -3.73
N SER A 233 17.05 4.98 -3.82
CA SER A 233 16.63 4.11 -2.71
C SER A 233 17.53 4.26 -1.50
N ARG A 234 18.85 4.37 -1.71
CA ARG A 234 19.83 4.64 -0.65
C ARG A 234 19.64 6.00 0.03
N ARG A 235 19.11 6.99 -0.68
CA ARG A 235 18.88 8.34 -0.14
C ARG A 235 17.49 8.51 0.48
N ALA A 236 16.50 7.88 -0.12
CA ALA A 236 15.08 8.14 0.13
C ALA A 236 14.45 7.16 1.12
N PHE A 237 14.96 5.92 1.24
CA PHE A 237 14.37 4.92 2.12
C PHE A 237 15.23 4.67 3.35
N ALA A 238 14.56 4.66 4.50
CA ALA A 238 15.13 4.28 5.78
C ALA A 238 15.40 2.76 5.82
N ARG A 239 16.54 2.34 6.39
CA ARG A 239 16.84 0.91 6.59
C ARG A 239 16.15 0.34 7.82
N CYS A 240 15.94 1.19 8.82
CA CYS A 240 15.20 0.90 10.04
C CYS A 240 14.34 2.10 10.47
N VAL A 241 13.42 1.87 11.40
CA VAL A 241 12.51 2.92 11.90
C VAL A 241 13.26 4.11 12.49
N ALA A 242 14.36 3.87 13.20
CA ALA A 242 15.19 4.91 13.79
C ALA A 242 15.81 5.87 12.75
N ASP A 243 16.09 5.41 11.52
CA ASP A 243 16.56 6.30 10.44
C ASP A 243 15.51 7.33 10.01
N CYS A 244 14.22 6.98 10.15
CA CYS A 244 13.10 7.83 9.76
C CYS A 244 12.67 8.75 10.93
N TRP A 245 12.70 8.23 12.15
CA TRP A 245 12.41 8.97 13.39
C TRP A 245 13.59 8.87 14.35
N PRO A 246 14.68 9.64 14.13
CA PRO A 246 15.83 9.62 15.02
C PRO A 246 15.40 10.04 16.43
N HIS A 247 15.79 9.25 17.43
CA HIS A 247 15.66 9.65 18.82
C HIS A 247 16.55 10.89 19.04
N ARG A 248 15.99 11.95 19.60
CA ARG A 248 16.79 13.07 20.09
C ARG A 248 17.39 12.61 21.41
N ASP A 249 18.71 12.41 21.42
CA ASP A 249 19.44 12.09 22.64
C ASP A 249 19.07 13.11 23.74
N GLY A 250 18.54 12.62 24.86
CA GLY A 250 18.14 13.45 26.01
C GLY A 250 16.64 13.76 26.13
N GLU A 251 15.80 13.43 25.14
CA GLU A 251 14.35 13.47 25.34
C GLU A 251 13.93 12.18 26.05
N VAL A 252 14.10 12.16 27.39
CA VAL A 252 13.52 11.13 28.24
C VAL A 252 12.01 11.26 28.08
N VAL A 253 11.44 10.47 27.17
CA VAL A 253 9.99 10.37 27.00
C VAL A 253 9.47 9.72 28.28
N HIS A 254 9.19 10.55 29.28
CA HIS A 254 8.37 10.20 30.43
C HIS A 254 6.96 9.94 29.91
N GLN A 255 6.77 8.77 29.31
CA GLN A 255 5.44 8.21 29.17
C GLN A 255 5.01 7.87 30.59
N GLU A 256 4.19 8.74 31.17
CA GLU A 256 3.30 8.36 32.27
C GLU A 256 2.38 7.27 31.72
N LEU A 257 2.88 6.03 31.75
CA LEU A 257 2.05 4.87 31.59
C LEU A 257 1.08 4.91 32.77
N PRO A 258 -0.23 4.92 32.55
CA PRO A 258 -1.18 4.85 33.65
C PRO A 258 -0.84 3.63 34.49
N GLU A 259 -0.51 3.88 35.76
CA GLU A 259 0.07 2.94 36.74
C GLU A 259 -0.75 1.64 36.89
N THR A 260 -1.99 1.66 36.44
CA THR A 260 -2.96 0.56 36.54
C THR A 260 -2.85 -0.52 35.46
N ARG A 261 -1.87 -0.47 34.54
CA ARG A 261 -1.72 -1.52 33.51
C ARG A 261 -0.26 -1.95 33.30
N GLN A 262 0.31 -2.56 34.34
CA GLN A 262 1.49 -3.42 34.22
C GLN A 262 1.10 -4.74 33.53
N ASP A 263 0.69 -4.67 32.26
CA ASP A 263 0.78 -5.87 31.42
C ASP A 263 2.28 -6.16 31.24
N PRO A 264 2.72 -7.43 31.36
CA PRO A 264 4.13 -7.80 31.21
C PRO A 264 4.52 -7.62 29.75
N TYR A 265 4.82 -6.39 29.34
CA TYR A 265 5.63 -6.16 28.16
C TYR A 265 6.96 -6.85 28.41
N PRO A 266 7.44 -7.69 27.46
CA PRO A 266 8.72 -8.38 27.62
C PRO A 266 9.78 -7.31 27.91
N ALA A 267 10.32 -7.36 29.12
CA ALA A 267 11.37 -6.47 29.56
C ALA A 267 12.55 -6.64 28.59
N HIS A 268 12.98 -5.52 28.00
CA HIS A 268 14.14 -5.43 27.11
C HIS A 268 14.05 -6.29 25.84
N VAL A 269 13.31 -5.81 24.84
CA VAL A 269 13.73 -6.09 23.45
C VAL A 269 15.04 -5.31 23.27
N PRO A 270 16.20 -5.99 23.10
CA PRO A 270 17.46 -5.29 22.92
C PRO A 270 17.35 -4.34 21.74
N LEU A 271 17.64 -3.06 21.99
CA LEU A 271 17.67 -2.01 20.96
C LEU A 271 18.88 -2.18 20.01
N ASP A 272 19.72 -3.16 20.29
CA ASP A 272 21.05 -3.32 19.69
C ASP A 272 21.05 -4.32 18.52
N GLY A 273 19.90 -4.95 18.21
CA GLY A 273 19.78 -5.92 17.13
C GLY A 273 19.46 -5.25 15.80
N GLU A 274 20.51 -4.99 15.03
CA GLU A 274 20.57 -4.89 13.56
C GLU A 274 19.25 -4.57 12.82
N CYS A 275 19.23 -3.40 12.18
CA CYS A 275 18.45 -3.22 10.97
C CYS A 275 18.81 -4.33 9.96
#